data_AF-A0A2V8B9P2-F1
#
_entry.id   AF-A0A2V8B9P2-F1
#
_cell.length_a   1.000
_cell.length_b   1.000
_cell.length_c   1.000
_cell.angle_alpha   90.00
_cell.angle_beta   90.00
_cell.angle_gamma   90.00
#
_symmetry.space_group_name_H-M   'P 1'
#
loop_
_entity.id
_entity.type
_entity.pdbx_description
1 polymer ?
#
loop_
_entity_poly.entity_id
_entity_poly.type
_entity_poly.pdbx_seq_one_letter_code
_entity_poly.pdbx_strand_id
1 'polypeptide(L)'
;MLRVLIGTEVSVRENVAAADAGHPFPTNAGYPFRGATTEAARVTVIECEIDDMNPQIFGVVMDRLYAAGALEVFYIPVQMKKNRPGTLLTVVARPDHRAQMADVIFRETTTIGLRHYDVDRECLQREIVTVETPIGAVRFKVSRRDGRVMNAVPEFEDCAKLAAASGLPVKEVQAIALNAYGGRGAGGSGPAAGRT
;
A
#
# COMPACT_ATOMS: atom_id res chain seq x y z
N MET A 1 -19.36 -5.88 20.50
CA MET A 1 -18.82 -7.01 19.70
C MET A 1 -19.78 -7.30 18.57
N LEU A 2 -19.42 -6.99 17.33
CA LEU A 2 -20.06 -7.56 16.14
C LEU A 2 -19.12 -7.37 14.93
N ARG A 3 -18.52 -8.46 14.45
CA ARG A 3 -18.03 -8.58 13.07
C ARG A 3 -18.73 -9.79 12.49
N VAL A 4 -19.66 -9.56 11.57
CA VAL A 4 -20.26 -10.61 10.74
C VAL A 4 -19.56 -10.53 9.39
N LEU A 5 -18.83 -11.59 9.03
CA LEU A 5 -18.34 -11.84 7.68
C LEU A 5 -18.91 -13.19 7.26
N ILE A 6 -19.95 -13.18 6.43
CA ILE A 6 -20.42 -14.37 5.72
C ILE A 6 -19.67 -14.39 4.39
N GLY A 7 -18.65 -15.23 4.30
CA GLY A 7 -17.93 -15.50 3.07
C GLY A 7 -18.82 -16.28 2.10
N THR A 8 -18.87 -15.82 0.85
CA THR A 8 -19.34 -16.64 -0.27
C THR A 8 -18.18 -16.79 -1.25
N GLU A 9 -17.88 -18.03 -1.62
CA GLU A 9 -16.86 -18.34 -2.64
C GLU A 9 -17.26 -17.72 -3.97
N VAL A 10 -16.36 -16.92 -4.55
CA VAL A 10 -16.51 -16.42 -5.91
C VAL A 10 -15.60 -17.25 -6.82
N SER A 11 -16.20 -18.14 -7.62
CA SER A 11 -15.47 -18.80 -8.70
C SER A 11 -15.20 -17.78 -9.82
N VAL A 12 -13.94 -17.46 -10.08
CA VAL A 12 -13.58 -16.59 -11.19
C VAL A 12 -13.54 -17.42 -12.47
N ARG A 13 -14.48 -17.17 -13.38
CA ARG A 13 -14.41 -17.67 -14.76
C ARG A 13 -13.44 -16.79 -15.55
N GLU A 14 -12.49 -17.43 -16.23
CA GLU A 14 -11.63 -16.76 -17.21
C GLU A 14 -12.47 -16.16 -18.32
N ASN A 15 -12.35 -14.85 -18.53
CA ASN A 15 -12.79 -14.21 -19.76
C ASN A 15 -11.77 -13.13 -20.10
N VAL A 16 -10.82 -13.49 -20.96
CA VAL A 16 -9.90 -12.56 -21.61
C VAL A 16 -10.62 -11.99 -22.84
N ALA A 17 -10.65 -10.66 -22.91
CA ALA A 17 -10.85 -9.78 -24.08
C ALA A 17 -12.01 -8.80 -23.93
N ALA A 18 -11.70 -7.56 -23.55
CA ALA A 18 -12.39 -6.37 -24.02
C ALA A 18 -11.46 -5.15 -23.92
N ALA A 19 -11.39 -4.38 -25.00
CA ALA A 19 -10.60 -3.16 -25.12
C ALA A 19 -11.11 -2.04 -24.18
N ASP A 20 -10.16 -1.32 -23.58
CA ASP A 20 -10.32 -0.43 -22.42
C ASP A 20 -10.63 1.03 -22.85
N ALA A 21 -11.81 1.25 -23.44
CA ALA A 21 -12.29 2.61 -23.70
C ALA A 21 -12.88 3.22 -22.42
N GLY A 22 -12.09 4.04 -21.71
CA GLY A 22 -12.59 4.89 -20.61
C GLY A 22 -11.99 4.68 -19.22
N HIS A 23 -11.00 3.79 -19.06
CA HIS A 23 -10.29 3.65 -17.78
C HIS A 23 -9.18 4.74 -17.64
N PRO A 24 -9.04 5.40 -16.47
CA PRO A 24 -8.11 6.52 -16.30
C PRO A 24 -6.63 6.13 -16.45
N PHE A 25 -6.32 4.83 -16.36
CA PHE A 25 -4.98 4.30 -16.54
C PHE A 25 -4.98 3.29 -17.69
N PRO A 26 -4.41 3.61 -18.86
CA PRO A 26 -4.37 2.67 -19.97
C PRO A 26 -3.57 1.42 -19.59
N THR A 27 -4.11 0.24 -19.92
CA THR A 27 -3.60 -1.06 -19.48
C THR A 27 -2.16 -1.34 -19.93
N ASN A 28 -1.76 -0.74 -21.06
CA ASN A 28 -0.46 -0.85 -21.73
C ASN A 28 0.14 0.53 -22.03
N ALA A 29 0.41 1.35 -21.00
CA ALA A 29 1.12 2.63 -21.15
C ALA A 29 2.60 2.50 -21.59
N GLY A 30 2.99 1.43 -22.30
CA GLY A 30 4.37 1.15 -22.69
C GLY A 30 5.27 0.65 -21.55
N TYR A 31 4.70 0.33 -20.38
CA TYR A 31 5.41 -0.20 -19.22
C TYR A 31 5.02 -1.67 -19.00
N PRO A 32 5.79 -2.62 -19.57
CA PRO A 32 5.47 -4.05 -19.46
C PRO A 32 5.61 -4.51 -18.01
N PHE A 33 4.66 -5.35 -17.57
CA PHE A 33 4.67 -5.96 -16.25
C PHE A 33 5.91 -6.85 -16.10
N ARG A 34 6.85 -6.49 -15.22
CA ARG A 34 8.14 -7.21 -15.09
C ARG A 34 8.26 -8.10 -13.86
N GLY A 35 7.20 -8.20 -13.05
CA GLY A 35 7.15 -9.09 -11.90
C GLY A 35 6.21 -8.56 -10.83
N ALA A 36 5.37 -9.44 -10.29
CA ALA A 36 4.53 -9.11 -9.15
C ALA A 36 5.32 -9.28 -7.86
N THR A 37 5.30 -8.28 -6.98
CA THR A 37 5.49 -8.59 -5.56
C THR A 37 4.13 -9.00 -5.00
N THR A 38 3.93 -10.30 -4.80
CA THR A 38 2.75 -10.80 -4.10
C THR A 38 2.97 -10.57 -2.60
N GLU A 39 2.18 -9.68 -2.00
CA GLU A 39 2.17 -9.57 -0.55
C GLU A 39 1.64 -10.84 0.11
N ALA A 40 2.00 -11.05 1.38
CA ALA A 40 1.56 -12.23 2.12
C ALA A 40 0.02 -12.31 2.10
N ALA A 41 -0.50 -13.39 1.50
CA ALA A 41 -1.93 -13.66 1.39
C ALA A 41 -2.58 -13.91 2.77
N ARG A 42 -1.76 -14.20 3.79
CA ARG A 42 -2.17 -14.36 5.18
C ARG A 42 -1.26 -13.55 6.09
N VAL A 43 -1.85 -12.92 7.09
CA VAL A 43 -1.15 -12.12 8.11
C VAL A 43 -1.69 -12.45 9.48
N THR A 44 -0.92 -12.13 10.51
CA THR A 44 -1.38 -12.13 11.90
C THR A 44 -1.62 -10.69 12.34
N VAL A 45 -2.80 -10.43 12.90
CA VAL A 45 -3.12 -9.19 13.61
C VAL A 45 -2.84 -9.41 15.09
N ILE A 46 -2.10 -8.49 15.71
CA ILE A 46 -1.70 -8.53 17.12
C ILE A 46 -2.18 -7.24 17.79
N GLU A 47 -2.88 -7.38 18.91
CA GLU A 47 -3.59 -6.28 19.56
C GLU A 47 -3.37 -6.28 21.08
N CYS A 48 -3.22 -5.08 21.65
CA CYS A 48 -3.30 -4.85 23.08
C CYS A 48 -3.74 -3.42 23.42
N GLU A 49 -4.49 -3.25 24.50
CA GLU A 49 -4.83 -1.94 25.06
C GLU A 49 -3.86 -1.54 26.18
N ILE A 50 -3.47 -0.26 26.21
CA ILE A 50 -2.51 0.31 27.16
C ILE A 50 -3.05 1.65 27.69
N ASP A 51 -3.23 1.79 29.01
CA ASP A 51 -3.73 3.02 29.69
C ASP A 51 -2.76 3.64 30.70
N ASP A 52 -1.60 3.04 30.92
CA ASP A 52 -0.64 3.42 31.96
C ASP A 52 0.79 3.68 31.45
N MET A 53 0.97 3.79 30.14
CA MET A 53 2.25 4.08 29.48
C MET A 53 2.42 5.58 29.17
N ASN A 54 3.65 6.09 29.28
CA ASN A 54 3.98 7.44 28.81
C ASN A 54 3.72 7.55 27.29
N PRO A 55 2.89 8.53 26.83
CA PRO A 55 2.55 8.66 25.42
C PRO A 55 3.73 8.84 24.46
N GLN A 56 4.86 9.39 24.92
CA GLN A 56 6.07 9.57 24.08
C GLN A 56 6.69 8.23 23.66
N ILE A 57 6.44 7.14 24.41
CA ILE A 57 7.00 5.82 24.13
C ILE A 57 6.34 5.19 22.90
N PHE A 58 5.10 5.52 22.58
CA PHE A 58 4.40 4.96 21.41
C PHE A 58 5.12 5.22 20.08
N GLY A 59 5.79 6.37 19.93
CA GLY A 59 6.60 6.64 18.74
C GLY A 59 7.76 5.65 18.61
N VAL A 60 8.49 5.44 19.71
CA VAL A 60 9.62 4.49 19.77
C VAL A 60 9.17 3.06 19.50
N VAL A 61 8.02 2.65 20.06
CA VAL A 61 7.43 1.32 19.85
C VAL A 61 7.09 1.12 18.37
N MET A 62 6.47 2.11 17.73
CA MET A 62 6.11 2.05 16.31
C MET A 62 7.35 1.87 15.43
N ASP A 63 8.40 2.66 15.66
CA ASP A 63 9.65 2.57 14.91
C ASP A 63 10.31 1.19 15.09
N ARG A 64 10.35 0.66 16.32
CA ARG A 64 10.92 -0.67 16.61
C ARG A 64 10.13 -1.80 15.96
N LEU A 65 8.80 -1.70 15.93
CA LEU A 65 7.95 -2.69 15.27
C LEU A 65 8.16 -2.69 13.75
N TYR A 66 8.24 -1.52 13.12
CA TYR A 66 8.58 -1.44 11.69
C TYR A 66 9.99 -1.96 11.42
N ALA A 67 10.97 -1.62 12.25
CA ALA A 67 12.33 -2.16 12.13
C ALA A 67 12.39 -3.68 12.30
N ALA A 68 11.51 -4.26 13.12
CA ALA A 68 11.36 -5.70 13.30
C ALA A 68 10.52 -6.37 12.18
N GLY A 69 10.03 -5.62 11.19
CA GLY A 69 9.35 -6.16 10.02
C GLY A 69 7.83 -6.27 10.15
N ALA A 70 7.19 -5.43 10.98
CA ALA A 70 5.76 -5.20 10.90
C ALA A 70 5.35 -4.70 9.49
N LEU A 71 4.21 -5.18 9.00
CA LEU A 71 3.61 -4.71 7.74
C LEU A 71 2.82 -3.41 7.97
N GLU A 72 2.18 -3.30 9.13
CA GLU A 72 1.40 -2.13 9.53
C GLU A 72 1.40 -2.01 11.05
N VAL A 73 1.49 -0.78 11.54
CA VAL A 73 1.36 -0.43 12.96
C VAL A 73 0.49 0.81 13.07
N PHE A 74 -0.54 0.77 13.92
CA PHE A 74 -1.36 1.95 14.19
C PHE A 74 -1.91 1.94 15.62
N TYR A 75 -2.39 3.12 16.02
CA TYR A 75 -2.95 3.38 17.35
C TYR A 75 -4.38 3.90 17.25
N ILE A 76 -5.27 3.40 18.11
CA ILE A 76 -6.65 3.87 18.24
C ILE A 76 -6.89 4.33 19.68
N PRO A 77 -7.39 5.56 19.90
CA PRO A 77 -7.79 5.98 21.24
C PRO A 77 -9.01 5.18 21.69
N VAL A 78 -8.97 4.64 22.92
CA VAL A 78 -10.05 3.84 23.49
C VAL A 78 -10.37 4.28 24.91
N GLN A 79 -11.61 4.08 25.33
CA GLN A 79 -12.01 4.26 26.73
C GLN A 79 -11.97 2.90 27.44
N MET A 80 -11.22 2.82 28.54
CA MET A 80 -11.03 1.58 29.31
C MET A 80 -11.78 1.61 30.65
N LYS A 81 -11.78 0.47 31.34
CA LYS A 81 -12.40 0.30 32.66
C LYS A 81 -11.90 1.38 33.64
N LYS A 82 -12.69 1.64 34.69
CA LYS A 82 -12.40 2.71 35.68
C LYS A 82 -12.25 4.10 35.04
N ASN A 83 -12.90 4.31 33.89
CA ASN A 83 -12.91 5.56 33.14
C ASN A 83 -11.52 6.07 32.74
N ARG A 84 -10.60 5.15 32.39
CA ARG A 84 -9.24 5.50 31.98
C ARG A 84 -9.16 5.65 30.46
N PRO A 85 -8.64 6.78 29.93
CA PRO A 85 -8.29 6.86 28.52
C PRO A 85 -7.10 5.94 28.25
N GLY A 86 -7.17 5.16 27.19
CA GLY A 86 -6.12 4.24 26.76
C GLY A 86 -5.90 4.27 25.26
N THR A 87 -4.94 3.49 24.80
CA THR A 87 -4.59 3.32 23.39
C THR A 87 -4.60 1.84 23.03
N LEU A 88 -5.36 1.47 22.01
CA LEU A 88 -5.27 0.18 21.35
C LEU A 88 -4.12 0.23 20.35
N LEU A 89 -3.06 -0.53 20.61
CA LEU A 89 -2.01 -0.83 19.63
C LEU A 89 -2.49 -1.99 18.76
N THR A 90 -2.43 -1.83 17.45
CA THR A 90 -2.63 -2.91 16.48
C THR A 90 -1.42 -3.03 15.58
N VAL A 91 -0.92 -4.26 15.43
CA VAL A 91 0.21 -4.62 14.58
C VAL A 91 -0.25 -5.69 13.59
N VAL A 92 0.00 -5.48 12.31
CA VAL A 92 -0.16 -6.49 11.27
C VAL A 92 1.22 -6.97 10.86
N ALA A 93 1.45 -8.28 10.90
CA ALA A 93 2.73 -8.88 10.54
C ALA A 93 2.54 -10.19 9.79
N ARG A 94 3.61 -10.68 9.16
CA ARG A 94 3.59 -12.07 8.65
C ARG A 94 3.49 -13.06 9.82
N PRO A 95 2.85 -14.24 9.64
CA PRO A 95 2.67 -15.18 10.74
C PRO A 95 3.98 -15.68 11.39
N ASP A 96 5.05 -15.80 10.60
CA ASP A 96 6.39 -16.16 11.06
C ASP A 96 7.07 -15.06 11.89
N HIS A 97 6.68 -13.79 11.70
CA HIS A 97 7.18 -12.66 12.49
C HIS A 97 6.42 -12.43 13.81
N ARG A 98 5.31 -13.16 14.05
CA ARG A 98 4.45 -12.95 15.23
C ARG A 98 5.21 -12.96 16.56
N ALA A 99 6.11 -13.93 16.75
CA ALA A 99 6.88 -14.03 17.99
C ALA A 99 7.78 -12.82 18.21
N GLN A 100 8.47 -12.37 17.15
CA GLN A 100 9.32 -11.18 17.19
C GLN A 100 8.52 -9.92 17.49
N MET A 101 7.31 -9.77 16.94
CA MET A 101 6.43 -8.65 17.27
C MET A 101 6.03 -8.67 18.75
N ALA A 102 5.68 -9.84 19.28
CA ALA A 102 5.32 -9.99 20.68
C ALA A 102 6.48 -9.61 21.61
N ASP A 103 7.71 -10.02 21.30
CA ASP A 103 8.90 -9.68 22.08
C ASP A 103 9.14 -8.17 22.13
N VAL A 104 8.98 -7.47 20.99
CA VAL A 104 9.07 -6.00 20.95
C VAL A 104 7.98 -5.38 21.83
N ILE A 105 6.72 -5.82 21.71
CA ILE A 105 5.63 -5.20 22.46
C ILE A 105 5.80 -5.42 23.97
N PHE A 106 6.14 -6.64 24.41
CA PHE A 106 6.35 -6.91 25.84
C PHE A 106 7.56 -6.19 26.42
N ARG A 107 8.61 -5.97 25.62
CA ARG A 107 9.81 -5.27 26.08
C ARG A 107 9.61 -3.76 26.19
N GLU A 108 8.90 -3.18 25.24
CA GLU A 108 8.84 -1.72 25.09
C GLU A 108 7.58 -1.09 25.70
N THR A 109 6.57 -1.89 26.03
CA THR A 109 5.30 -1.39 26.56
C THR A 109 5.01 -1.89 27.97
N THR A 110 4.02 -1.29 28.62
CA THR A 110 3.52 -1.73 29.93
C THR A 110 2.50 -2.88 29.83
N THR A 111 2.18 -3.36 28.62
CA THR A 111 1.18 -4.42 28.47
C THR A 111 1.65 -5.73 29.09
N ILE A 112 0.71 -6.46 29.66
CA ILE A 112 0.94 -7.78 30.26
C ILE A 112 0.37 -8.91 29.40
N GLY A 113 -0.25 -8.60 28.27
CA GLY A 113 -0.87 -9.61 27.42
C GLY A 113 -1.20 -9.08 26.03
N LEU A 114 -1.18 -9.99 25.06
CA LEU A 114 -1.49 -9.74 23.67
C LEU A 114 -2.61 -10.66 23.22
N ARG A 115 -3.48 -10.16 22.33
CA ARG A 115 -4.40 -10.99 21.56
C ARG A 115 -3.89 -11.03 20.13
N HIS A 116 -4.02 -12.17 19.47
CA HIS A 116 -3.68 -12.28 18.06
C HIS A 116 -4.59 -13.25 17.33
N TYR A 117 -4.74 -13.02 16.04
CA TYR A 117 -5.53 -13.86 15.14
C TYR A 117 -5.01 -13.72 13.72
N ASP A 118 -5.10 -14.82 12.96
CA ASP A 118 -4.70 -14.81 11.56
C ASP A 118 -5.87 -14.41 10.67
N VAL A 119 -5.59 -13.62 9.64
CA VAL A 119 -6.55 -13.21 8.62
C VAL A 119 -5.96 -13.35 7.22
N ASP A 120 -6.82 -13.70 6.27
CA ASP A 120 -6.46 -13.67 4.86
C ASP A 120 -6.59 -12.24 4.31
N ARG A 121 -5.80 -11.94 3.28
CA ARG A 121 -5.76 -10.66 2.61
C ARG A 121 -5.86 -10.84 1.11
N GLU A 122 -6.80 -10.11 0.51
CA GLU A 122 -6.81 -9.88 -0.93
C GLU A 122 -5.90 -8.69 -1.25
N CYS A 123 -4.83 -8.94 -1.99
CA CYS A 123 -3.86 -7.92 -2.40
C CYS A 123 -3.82 -7.82 -3.92
N LEU A 124 -3.85 -6.58 -4.44
CA LEU A 124 -3.51 -6.34 -5.84
C LEU A 124 -2.04 -6.66 -6.09
N GLN A 125 -1.76 -7.20 -7.27
CA GLN A 125 -0.40 -7.27 -7.79
C GLN A 125 0.11 -5.84 -7.92
N ARG A 126 1.36 -5.60 -7.56
CA ARG A 126 1.93 -4.27 -7.71
C ARG A 126 3.36 -4.33 -8.20
N GLU A 127 3.75 -3.27 -8.87
CA GLU A 127 5.10 -3.05 -9.37
C GLU A 127 5.46 -1.57 -9.24
N ILE A 128 6.77 -1.31 -9.19
CA ILE A 128 7.32 0.04 -9.32
C ILE A 128 7.80 0.22 -10.76
N VAL A 129 7.27 1.24 -11.42
CA VAL A 129 7.63 1.61 -12.79
C VAL A 129 8.24 3.00 -12.79
N THR A 130 9.36 3.21 -13.46
CA THR A 130 9.94 4.54 -13.63
C THR A 130 9.40 5.20 -14.89
N VAL A 131 8.86 6.42 -14.74
CA VAL A 131 8.30 7.24 -15.80
C VAL A 131 9.20 8.45 -16.02
N GLU A 132 9.70 8.61 -17.24
CA GLU A 132 10.43 9.82 -17.63
C GLU A 132 9.45 10.99 -17.81
N THR A 133 9.70 12.09 -17.12
CA THR A 133 8.92 13.32 -17.23
C THR A 133 9.81 14.49 -17.67
N PRO A 134 9.26 15.61 -18.16
CA PRO A 134 10.05 16.79 -18.54
C PRO A 134 10.89 17.39 -17.40
N ILE A 135 10.54 17.07 -16.15
CA ILE A 135 11.19 17.61 -14.94
C ILE A 135 12.00 16.54 -14.19
N GLY A 136 12.14 15.34 -14.75
CA GLY A 136 12.91 14.24 -14.18
C GLY A 136 12.13 12.92 -14.10
N ALA A 137 12.84 11.85 -13.78
CA ALA A 137 12.23 10.52 -13.61
C ALA A 137 11.42 10.45 -12.31
N VAL A 138 10.21 9.87 -12.40
CA VAL A 138 9.32 9.64 -11.26
C VAL A 138 8.95 8.17 -11.21
N ARG A 139 9.13 7.53 -10.06
CA ARG A 139 8.63 6.18 -9.84
C ARG A 139 7.12 6.21 -9.63
N PHE A 140 6.44 5.21 -10.16
CA PHE A 140 5.01 4.98 -10.03
C PHE A 140 4.77 3.64 -9.35
N LYS A 141 3.89 3.65 -8.36
CA LYS A 141 3.27 2.43 -7.83
C LYS A 141 2.08 2.08 -8.69
N VAL A 142 2.22 1.02 -9.48
CA VAL A 142 1.17 0.52 -10.37
C VAL A 142 0.58 -0.73 -9.74
N SER A 143 -0.73 -0.72 -9.50
CA SER A 143 -1.50 -1.84 -8.96
C SER A 143 -2.35 -2.48 -10.06
N ARG A 144 -2.36 -3.82 -10.14
CA ARG A 144 -3.05 -4.60 -11.17
C ARG A 144 -3.91 -5.71 -10.58
N ARG A 145 -4.98 -6.05 -11.31
CA ARG A 145 -5.83 -7.24 -11.11
C ARG A 145 -6.09 -7.88 -12.46
N ASP A 146 -5.83 -9.16 -12.60
CA ASP A 146 -6.08 -9.92 -13.84
C ASP A 146 -5.48 -9.24 -15.09
N GLY A 147 -4.24 -8.75 -14.97
CA GLY A 147 -3.52 -8.03 -16.02
C GLY A 147 -3.96 -6.56 -16.21
N ARG A 148 -5.11 -6.15 -15.65
CA ARG A 148 -5.63 -4.79 -15.77
C ARG A 148 -5.04 -3.86 -14.71
N VAL A 149 -4.56 -2.68 -15.12
CA VAL A 149 -4.15 -1.62 -14.18
C VAL A 149 -5.39 -1.10 -13.47
N MET A 150 -5.39 -1.18 -12.13
CA MET A 150 -6.44 -0.63 -11.28
C MET A 150 -6.10 0.79 -10.82
N ASN A 151 -4.81 1.04 -10.55
CA ASN A 151 -4.34 2.33 -10.09
C ASN A 151 -2.87 2.54 -10.48
N ALA A 152 -2.47 3.78 -10.75
CA ALA A 152 -1.08 4.17 -10.92
C ALA A 152 -0.86 5.51 -10.23
N VAL A 153 -0.03 5.52 -9.18
CA VAL A 153 0.20 6.71 -8.35
C VAL A 153 1.69 7.05 -8.37
N PRO A 154 2.09 8.30 -8.64
CA PRO A 154 3.48 8.70 -8.55
C PRO A 154 3.95 8.64 -7.08
N GLU A 155 5.17 8.16 -6.87
CA GLU A 155 5.80 8.10 -5.55
C GLU A 155 6.01 9.52 -5.02
N PHE A 156 5.44 9.78 -3.84
CA PHE A 156 5.40 11.12 -3.29
C PHE A 156 6.80 11.68 -3.00
N GLU A 157 7.73 10.85 -2.53
CA GLU A 157 9.10 11.27 -2.26
C GLU A 157 9.82 11.78 -3.52
N ASP A 158 9.60 11.14 -4.66
CA ASP A 158 10.18 11.56 -5.93
C ASP A 158 9.54 12.90 -6.35
N CYS A 159 8.22 13.03 -6.23
CA CYS A 159 7.53 14.29 -6.48
C CYS A 159 8.01 15.43 -5.57
N ALA A 160 8.24 15.16 -4.28
CA ALA A 160 8.73 16.15 -3.33
C ALA A 160 10.17 16.60 -3.64
N LYS A 161 11.04 15.65 -4.02
CA LYS A 161 12.42 15.96 -4.45
C LYS A 161 12.43 16.81 -5.72
N LEU A 162 11.63 16.45 -6.71
CA LEU A 162 11.53 17.21 -7.97
C LEU A 162 10.91 18.60 -7.75
N ALA A 163 9.90 18.71 -6.87
CA ALA A 163 9.33 20.00 -6.49
C ALA A 163 10.39 20.93 -5.87
N ALA A 164 11.18 20.41 -4.93
CA ALA A 164 12.27 21.15 -4.30
C ALA A 164 13.35 21.59 -5.32
N ALA A 165 13.68 20.74 -6.30
CA ALA A 165 14.70 21.02 -7.30
C ALA A 165 14.22 21.99 -8.41
N SER A 166 12.94 21.93 -8.78
CA SER A 166 12.36 22.73 -9.89
C SER A 166 11.68 24.02 -9.44
N GLY A 167 11.43 24.18 -8.13
CA GLY A 167 10.66 25.30 -7.58
C GLY A 167 9.15 25.20 -7.82
N LEU A 168 8.67 24.11 -8.42
CA LEU A 168 7.24 23.89 -8.66
C LEU A 168 6.53 23.36 -7.41
N PRO A 169 5.23 23.67 -7.22
CA PRO A 169 4.42 23.01 -6.21
C PRO A 169 4.32 21.49 -6.45
N VAL A 170 4.37 20.69 -5.39
CA VAL A 170 4.28 19.20 -5.47
C VAL A 170 3.05 18.73 -6.25
N LYS A 171 1.91 19.41 -6.10
CA LYS A 171 0.68 19.10 -6.85
C LYS A 171 0.83 19.24 -8.36
N GLU A 172 1.67 20.17 -8.81
CA GLU A 172 1.95 20.40 -10.23
C GLU A 172 2.91 19.33 -10.76
N VAL A 173 3.93 18.97 -9.98
CA VAL A 173 4.83 17.83 -10.26
C VAL A 173 4.04 16.53 -10.41
N GLN A 174 3.08 16.26 -9.51
CA GLN A 174 2.20 15.11 -9.60
C GLN A 174 1.34 15.12 -10.88
N ALA A 175 0.79 16.28 -11.26
CA ALA A 175 0.02 16.41 -12.50
C ALA A 175 0.89 16.15 -13.75
N ILE A 176 2.12 16.69 -13.78
CA ILE A 176 3.09 16.44 -14.86
C ILE A 176 3.40 14.94 -14.96
N ALA A 177 3.66 14.29 -13.83
CA ALA A 177 3.95 12.87 -13.77
C ALA A 177 2.77 12.03 -14.29
N LEU A 178 1.55 12.32 -13.85
CA LEU A 178 0.33 11.63 -14.29
C LEU A 178 0.10 11.80 -15.80
N ASN A 179 0.30 13.01 -16.33
CA ASN A 179 0.21 13.28 -17.76
C ASN A 179 1.27 12.50 -18.56
N ALA A 180 2.51 12.43 -18.08
CA ALA A 180 3.59 11.66 -18.72
C ALA A 180 3.30 10.15 -18.71
N TYR A 181 2.71 9.63 -17.63
CA TYR A 181 2.28 8.24 -17.54
C TYR A 181 1.17 7.93 -18.56
N GLY A 182 0.14 8.78 -18.67
CA GLY A 182 -0.96 8.60 -19.63
C GLY A 182 -0.54 8.78 -21.10
N GLY A 183 0.39 9.72 -21.37
CA GLY A 183 0.83 10.09 -22.72
C GLY A 183 1.55 8.96 -23.48
N ARG A 184 2.25 8.06 -22.79
CA ARG A 184 2.88 6.88 -23.44
C ARG A 184 1.88 5.80 -23.87
N GLY A 185 0.66 5.78 -23.32
CA GLY A 185 -0.39 4.84 -23.72
C GLY A 185 -1.13 5.19 -25.01
N ALA A 186 -1.06 6.46 -25.45
CA ALA A 186 -1.75 6.93 -26.65
C ALA A 186 -0.94 6.76 -27.96
N GLY A 187 0.34 6.37 -27.88
CA GLY A 187 1.24 6.28 -29.03
C GLY A 187 1.23 4.94 -29.80
N GLY A 188 0.29 4.03 -29.52
CA GLY A 188 0.24 2.67 -30.07
C GLY A 188 -0.47 2.48 -31.41
N SER A 189 -0.91 3.53 -32.09
CA SER A 189 -1.44 3.44 -33.46
C SER A 189 -0.73 4.45 -34.36
N GLY A 190 0.45 4.07 -34.85
CA GLY A 190 1.09 4.78 -35.96
C GLY A 190 0.23 4.67 -37.23
N PRO A 191 0.19 5.72 -38.07
CA PRO A 191 -0.60 5.68 -39.29
C PRO A 191 -0.04 4.59 -40.21
N ALA A 192 -0.92 3.79 -40.79
CA ALA A 192 -0.57 2.93 -41.91
C ALA A 192 -0.03 3.82 -43.03
N ALA A 193 1.30 3.85 -43.16
CA ALA A 193 1.98 4.51 -44.25
C ALA A 193 1.55 3.81 -45.55
N GLY A 194 0.84 4.55 -46.40
CA GLY A 194 0.51 4.10 -47.74
C GLY A 194 1.77 3.75 -48.53
N ARG A 195 1.68 2.68 -49.32
CA ARG A 195 2.48 2.48 -50.51
C ARG A 195 1.58 1.89 -51.60
N THR A 196 1.42 2.71 -52.64
CA THR A 196 1.28 2.40 -54.08
C THR A 196 0.40 1.25 -54.50
#